data_AF-A0A930F0S1-F1
#
_entry.id   AF-A0A930F0S1-F1
#
_cell.length_a   1.000
_cell.length_b   1.000
_cell.length_c   1.000
_cell.angle_alpha   90.00
_cell.angle_beta   90.00
_cell.angle_gamma   90.00
#
_symmetry.space_group_name_H-M   'P 1'
#
loop_
_entity.id
_entity.type
_entity.pdbx_description
1 polymer ?
#
loop_
_entity_poly.entity_id
_entity_poly.type
_entity_poly.pdbx_seq_one_letter_code
_entity_poly.pdbx_strand_id
1 'polypeptide(L)'
;MKISFSNEIKNLDKFLIEQGFLAVPMDFRGLRSWVKELDSENLVYMYVYISQHKEESQSGHLIISPPRYNDDAWTGNPLAVGIPLAKNWELGTGFFDDYINRLTNLLPSAGYLKDAVIREMNNLSDISTEAPKAKYLGMRELTNLKAFRKLQEEPNFMELCSISKETWLK
;
A
#
# COMPACT_ATOMS: atom_id res chain seq x y z
N MET A 1 -2.51 17.36 27.81
CA MET A 1 -2.35 15.89 27.81
C MET A 1 -1.85 15.51 26.42
N LYS A 2 -0.61 15.03 26.24
CA LYS A 2 -0.11 14.59 24.92
C LYS A 2 -0.94 13.38 24.50
N ILE A 3 -1.78 13.51 23.47
CA ILE A 3 -2.47 12.37 22.87
C ILE A 3 -1.38 11.53 22.19
N SER A 4 -1.37 10.22 22.45
CA SER A 4 -0.38 9.34 21.83
C SER A 4 -0.79 9.05 20.38
N PHE A 5 0.20 8.96 19.49
CA PHE A 5 0.03 8.55 18.08
C PHE A 5 -0.88 7.30 17.93
N SER A 6 -0.72 6.31 18.81
CA SER A 6 -1.54 5.09 18.84
C SER A 6 -3.03 5.33 19.16
N ASN A 7 -3.39 6.44 19.80
CA ASN A 7 -4.78 6.81 20.04
C ASN A 7 -5.37 7.62 18.88
N GLU A 8 -4.57 8.48 18.25
CA GLU A 8 -5.04 9.31 17.13
C GLU A 8 -5.24 8.49 15.84
N ILE A 9 -4.39 7.48 15.61
CA ILE A 9 -4.50 6.62 14.44
C ILE A 9 -5.73 5.72 14.44
N LYS A 10 -6.38 5.50 15.60
CA LYS A 10 -7.59 4.66 15.70
C LYS A 10 -8.75 5.22 14.88
N ASN A 11 -8.86 6.54 14.79
CA ASN A 11 -9.89 7.18 13.99
C ASN A 11 -9.65 6.94 12.50
N LEU A 12 -8.39 7.04 12.07
CA LEU A 12 -7.99 6.71 10.71
C LEU A 12 -8.22 5.22 10.39
N ASP A 13 -7.83 4.34 11.30
CA ASP A 13 -8.04 2.89 11.16
C ASP A 13 -9.53 2.56 10.98
N LYS A 14 -10.39 3.11 11.86
CA LYS A 14 -11.84 2.95 11.76
C LYS A 14 -12.38 3.50 10.44
N PHE A 15 -11.96 4.70 10.04
CA PHE A 15 -12.36 5.31 8.77
C PHE A 15 -11.99 4.40 7.58
N LEU A 16 -10.75 3.89 7.53
CA LEU A 16 -10.29 3.03 6.45
C LEU A 16 -11.04 1.70 6.40
N ILE A 17 -11.34 1.09 7.54
CA ILE A 17 -12.18 -0.12 7.63
C ILE A 17 -13.58 0.16 7.08
N GLU A 18 -14.20 1.28 7.43
CA GLU A 18 -15.50 1.70 6.88
C GLU A 18 -15.46 1.92 5.37
N GLN A 19 -14.31 2.34 4.83
CA GLN A 19 -14.06 2.44 3.39
C GLN A 19 -13.72 1.10 2.72
N GLY A 20 -13.73 -0.01 3.46
CA GLY A 20 -13.47 -1.36 2.95
C GLY A 20 -12.00 -1.73 2.82
N PHE A 21 -11.11 -1.04 3.53
CA PHE A 21 -9.71 -1.44 3.63
C PHE A 21 -9.50 -2.46 4.75
N LEU A 22 -8.48 -3.30 4.58
CA LEU A 22 -7.98 -4.23 5.58
C LEU A 22 -6.64 -3.73 6.12
N ALA A 23 -6.48 -3.73 7.44
CA ALA A 23 -5.19 -3.45 8.06
C ALA A 23 -4.18 -4.55 7.72
N VAL A 24 -2.99 -4.15 7.28
CA VAL A 24 -1.91 -5.08 6.95
C VAL A 24 -1.06 -5.30 8.20
N PRO A 25 -0.88 -6.56 8.64
CA PRO A 25 -0.02 -6.85 9.79
C PRO A 25 1.43 -6.52 9.45
N MET A 26 2.09 -5.77 10.32
CA MET A 26 3.48 -5.32 10.16
C MET A 26 4.21 -5.33 11.51
N ASP A 27 5.45 -5.83 11.52
CA ASP A 27 6.29 -5.89 12.73
C ASP A 27 7.17 -4.64 12.93
N PHE A 28 7.08 -3.67 12.02
CA PHE A 28 7.88 -2.45 12.07
C PHE A 28 7.22 -1.35 12.91
N ARG A 29 7.89 -0.94 14.00
CA ARG A 29 7.49 0.24 14.77
C ARG A 29 7.51 1.48 13.88
N GLY A 30 6.41 2.23 13.89
CA GLY A 30 6.27 3.47 13.12
C GLY A 30 5.74 3.28 11.70
N LEU A 31 5.49 2.05 11.23
CA LEU A 31 4.89 1.80 9.92
C LEU A 31 3.47 1.24 10.07
N ARG A 32 2.54 1.76 9.27
CA ARG A 32 1.16 1.28 9.18
C ARG A 32 0.73 1.27 7.73
N SER A 33 0.05 0.20 7.33
CA SER A 33 -0.44 0.02 5.97
C SER A 33 -1.83 -0.59 6.01
N TRP A 34 -2.68 -0.15 5.10
CA TRP A 34 -4.01 -0.70 4.85
C TRP A 34 -4.14 -0.98 3.37
N VAL A 35 -4.86 -2.03 3.01
CA VAL A 35 -5.03 -2.47 1.63
C VAL A 35 -6.50 -2.67 1.28
N LYS A 36 -6.89 -2.27 0.08
CA LYS A 36 -8.20 -2.54 -0.51
C LYS A 36 -8.02 -3.07 -1.92
N GLU A 37 -8.68 -4.17 -2.24
CA GLU A 37 -8.67 -4.71 -3.60
C GLU A 37 -9.46 -3.80 -4.56
N LEU A 38 -8.86 -3.50 -5.72
CA LEU A 38 -9.52 -2.73 -6.79
C LEU A 38 -9.83 -3.60 -8.02
N ASP A 39 -9.02 -4.64 -8.26
CA ASP A 39 -9.12 -5.52 -9.40
C ASP A 39 -8.50 -6.89 -9.08
N SER A 40 -9.33 -7.90 -8.79
CA SER A 40 -8.86 -9.25 -8.49
C SER A 40 -8.28 -9.95 -9.72
N GLU A 41 -8.84 -9.70 -10.91
CA GLU A 41 -8.39 -10.31 -12.16
C GLU A 41 -6.96 -9.87 -12.49
N ASN A 42 -6.63 -8.60 -12.28
CA ASN A 42 -5.29 -8.05 -12.56
C ASN A 42 -4.38 -8.02 -11.33
N LEU A 43 -4.88 -8.41 -10.15
CA LEU A 43 -4.20 -8.30 -8.86
C LEU A 43 -3.75 -6.85 -8.61
N VAL A 44 -4.66 -5.88 -8.68
CA VAL A 44 -4.37 -4.48 -8.40
C VAL A 44 -5.10 -4.02 -7.13
N TYR A 45 -4.33 -3.39 -6.25
CA TYR A 45 -4.75 -3.00 -4.92
C TYR A 45 -4.48 -1.51 -4.68
N MET A 46 -5.29 -0.91 -3.81
CA MET A 46 -5.08 0.40 -3.25
C MET A 46 -4.52 0.26 -1.85
N TYR A 47 -3.44 0.97 -1.56
CA TYR A 47 -2.78 0.99 -0.27
C TYR A 47 -2.83 2.38 0.32
N VAL A 48 -3.18 2.48 1.60
CA VAL A 48 -2.90 3.67 2.41
C VAL A 48 -1.75 3.31 3.31
N TYR A 49 -0.68 4.08 3.25
CA TYR A 49 0.55 3.81 3.96
C TYR A 49 0.97 5.03 4.76
N ILE A 50 1.41 4.84 6.01
CA ILE A 50 1.96 5.87 6.89
C ILE A 50 3.27 5.36 7.48
N SER A 51 4.31 6.19 7.42
CA SER A 51 5.58 6.00 8.11
C SER A 51 5.87 7.14 9.07
N GLN A 52 6.36 6.79 10.26
CA GLN A 52 6.84 7.69 11.29
C GLN A 52 8.34 7.48 11.49
N HIS A 53 9.13 8.51 11.24
CA HIS A 53 10.58 8.49 11.39
C HIS A 53 11.00 8.95 12.80
N LYS A 54 12.27 8.71 13.15
CA LYS A 54 12.82 8.89 14.51
C LYS A 54 12.77 10.34 15.04
N GLU A 55 12.61 11.34 14.17
CA GLU A 55 12.53 12.77 14.50
C GLU A 55 11.08 13.27 14.63
N GLU A 56 10.13 12.36 14.91
CA GLU A 56 8.68 12.61 14.92
C GLU A 56 8.07 13.04 13.57
N SER A 57 8.87 13.15 12.52
CA SER A 57 8.41 13.43 11.16
C SER A 57 7.65 12.24 10.58
N GLN A 58 6.52 12.54 9.93
CA GLN A 58 5.67 11.53 9.29
C GLN A 58 5.56 11.73 7.79
N SER A 59 5.39 10.63 7.08
CA SER A 59 4.97 10.63 5.68
C SER A 59 3.79 9.69 5.48
N GLY A 60 2.94 10.03 4.53
CA GLY A 60 1.77 9.22 4.20
C GLY A 60 1.49 9.24 2.71
N HIS A 61 1.03 8.12 2.18
CA HIS A 61 0.84 7.90 0.75
C HIS A 61 -0.44 7.11 0.49
N LEU A 62 -1.12 7.46 -0.61
CA LEU A 62 -2.13 6.63 -1.25
C LEU A 62 -1.49 6.03 -2.49
N ILE A 63 -1.38 4.70 -2.56
CA ILE A 63 -0.63 4.00 -3.60
C ILE A 63 -1.55 3.01 -4.29
N ILE A 64 -1.50 2.92 -5.61
CA ILE A 64 -2.16 1.90 -6.40
C ILE A 64 -1.05 1.08 -7.06
N SER A 65 -1.03 -0.23 -6.80
CA SER A 65 -0.03 -1.13 -7.34
C SER A 65 -0.50 -2.58 -7.30
N PRO A 66 0.22 -3.50 -7.98
CA PRO A 66 0.13 -4.92 -7.66
C PRO A 66 0.60 -5.22 -6.22
N PRO A 67 0.43 -6.47 -5.74
CA PRO A 67 1.05 -6.95 -4.50
C PRO A 67 2.50 -6.49 -4.41
N ARG A 68 2.80 -5.80 -3.31
CA ARG A 68 4.10 -5.18 -3.04
C ARG A 68 4.59 -5.54 -1.65
N TYR A 69 5.88 -5.35 -1.43
CA TYR A 69 6.42 -5.29 -0.07
C TYR A 69 5.86 -4.07 0.67
N ASN A 70 5.57 -4.25 1.96
CA ASN A 70 5.08 -3.18 2.82
C ASN A 70 6.25 -2.32 3.32
N ASP A 71 6.87 -1.58 2.40
CA ASP A 71 7.97 -0.66 2.64
C ASP A 71 7.75 0.72 1.98
N ASP A 72 8.63 1.66 2.30
CA ASP A 72 8.68 3.02 1.72
C ASP A 72 9.18 3.03 0.25
N ALA A 73 9.66 1.91 -0.29
CA ALA A 73 10.37 1.86 -1.59
C ALA A 73 9.43 1.90 -2.81
N TRP A 74 8.17 2.30 -2.62
CA TRP A 74 7.17 2.33 -3.68
C TRP A 74 7.51 3.30 -4.80
N THR A 75 8.20 4.39 -4.50
CA THR A 75 8.62 5.40 -5.48
C THR A 75 9.59 4.86 -6.53
N GLY A 76 10.29 3.77 -6.22
CA GLY A 76 11.15 3.04 -7.14
C GLY A 76 10.46 1.88 -7.86
N ASN A 77 9.18 1.59 -7.56
CA ASN A 77 8.45 0.52 -8.22
C ASN A 77 7.77 1.07 -9.48
N PRO A 78 8.15 0.61 -10.69
CA PRO A 78 7.57 1.10 -11.95
C PRO A 78 6.09 0.73 -12.12
N LEU A 79 5.58 -0.23 -11.36
CA LEU A 79 4.18 -0.67 -11.37
C LEU A 79 3.35 -0.03 -10.24
N ALA A 80 3.88 0.99 -9.56
CA ALA A 80 3.18 1.71 -8.52
C ALA A 80 2.91 3.16 -8.94
N VAL A 81 1.68 3.61 -8.75
CA VAL A 81 1.29 5.01 -8.89
C VAL A 81 0.84 5.50 -7.52
N GLY A 82 1.39 6.60 -7.02
CA GLY A 82 1.07 7.09 -5.69
C GLY A 82 0.84 8.60 -5.63
N ILE A 83 -0.01 8.99 -4.69
CA ILE A 83 -0.29 10.38 -4.33
C ILE A 83 0.27 10.60 -2.92
N PRO A 84 1.26 11.50 -2.74
CA PRO A 84 1.67 11.94 -1.42
C PRO A 84 0.48 12.57 -0.67
N LEU A 85 0.23 12.06 0.53
CA LEU A 85 -0.80 12.57 1.44
C LEU A 85 -0.20 13.53 2.47
N ALA A 86 1.01 13.23 2.96
CA ALA A 86 1.71 14.02 3.97
C ALA A 86 3.24 13.82 3.87
N LYS A 87 4.04 14.83 4.24
CA LYS A 87 5.51 14.75 4.37
C LYS A 87 6.03 15.69 5.46
N ASN A 88 6.91 15.19 6.32
CA ASN A 88 7.64 15.92 7.36
C ASN A 88 6.75 16.69 8.36
N TRP A 89 5.61 16.11 8.74
CA TRP A 89 4.70 16.74 9.71
C TRP A 89 5.02 16.34 11.14
N GLU A 90 4.88 17.29 12.08
CA GLU A 90 5.03 17.07 13.53
C GLU A 90 3.73 16.47 14.14
N LEU A 91 3.87 15.71 15.23
CA LEU A 91 2.74 15.16 15.98
C LEU A 91 1.91 16.27 16.65
N GLY A 92 0.58 16.28 16.46
CA GLY A 92 -0.30 17.28 17.06
C GLY A 92 -1.78 17.06 16.78
N THR A 93 -2.63 17.81 17.49
CA THR A 93 -4.09 17.70 17.38
C THR A 93 -4.57 18.17 16.01
N GLY A 94 -5.22 17.30 15.25
CA GLY A 94 -5.87 17.60 13.96
C GLY A 94 -5.22 16.94 12.74
N PHE A 95 -4.00 16.40 12.85
CA PHE A 95 -3.31 15.76 11.72
C PHE A 95 -4.13 14.65 11.06
N PHE A 96 -4.64 13.71 11.86
CA PHE A 96 -5.40 12.59 11.33
C PHE A 96 -6.77 13.01 10.79
N ASP A 97 -7.35 14.09 11.30
CA ASP A 97 -8.60 14.63 10.76
C ASP A 97 -8.38 15.23 9.37
N ASP A 98 -7.30 16.01 9.18
CA ASP A 98 -6.90 16.52 7.86
C ASP A 98 -6.51 15.41 6.89
N TYR A 99 -5.84 14.37 7.40
CA TYR A 99 -5.50 13.18 6.62
C TYR A 99 -6.75 12.43 6.15
N ILE A 100 -7.72 12.23 7.03
CA ILE A 100 -9.03 11.65 6.71
C ILE A 100 -9.75 12.54 5.68
N ASN A 101 -9.81 13.85 5.90
CA ASN A 101 -10.45 14.79 4.95
C ASN A 101 -9.84 14.69 3.55
N ARG A 102 -8.50 14.62 3.46
CA ARG A 102 -7.81 14.44 2.18
C ARG A 102 -8.16 13.09 1.54
N LEU A 103 -8.21 12.01 2.31
CA LEU A 103 -8.64 10.70 1.82
C LEU A 103 -10.10 10.71 1.34
N THR A 104 -11.02 11.32 2.09
CA THR A 104 -12.43 11.46 1.70
C THR A 104 -12.57 12.11 0.32
N ASN A 105 -11.72 13.11 0.01
CA ASN A 105 -11.71 13.75 -1.30
C ASN A 105 -11.13 12.87 -2.41
N LEU A 106 -10.07 12.10 -2.10
CA LEU A 106 -9.33 11.33 -3.11
C LEU A 106 -9.96 9.98 -3.43
N LEU A 107 -10.40 9.24 -2.41
CA LEU A 107 -10.85 7.84 -2.53
C LEU A 107 -11.91 7.61 -3.62
N PRO A 108 -12.93 8.48 -3.81
CA PRO A 108 -13.94 8.28 -4.87
C PRO A 108 -13.36 8.20 -6.29
N SER A 109 -12.20 8.83 -6.53
CA SER A 109 -11.57 8.90 -7.86
C SER A 109 -10.26 8.14 -7.96
N ALA A 110 -9.57 7.88 -6.84
CA ALA A 110 -8.26 7.23 -6.86
C ALA A 110 -8.33 5.79 -7.42
N GLY A 111 -9.50 5.15 -7.36
CA GLY A 111 -9.73 3.84 -7.97
C GLY A 111 -9.48 3.80 -9.47
N TYR A 112 -9.69 4.91 -10.19
CA TYR A 112 -9.43 4.98 -11.63
C TYR A 112 -7.94 4.89 -11.99
N LEU A 113 -7.03 5.11 -11.03
CA LEU A 113 -5.59 4.94 -11.25
C LEU A 113 -5.20 3.47 -11.48
N LYS A 114 -6.08 2.51 -11.15
CA LYS A 114 -5.84 1.08 -11.43
C LYS A 114 -5.64 0.82 -12.92
N ASP A 115 -6.36 1.52 -13.79
CA ASP A 115 -6.28 1.30 -15.24
C ASP A 115 -4.91 1.73 -15.79
N ALA A 116 -4.28 2.74 -15.20
CA ALA A 116 -2.91 3.13 -15.54
C ALA A 116 -1.93 2.03 -15.16
N VAL A 117 -2.07 1.45 -13.96
CA VAL A 117 -1.24 0.33 -13.50
C VAL A 117 -1.42 -0.90 -14.41
N ILE A 118 -2.66 -1.26 -14.75
CA ILE A 118 -2.95 -2.41 -15.64
C ILE A 118 -2.33 -2.20 -17.02
N ARG A 119 -2.43 -0.99 -17.58
CA ARG A 119 -1.80 -0.67 -18.87
C ARG A 119 -0.27 -0.81 -18.81
N GLU A 120 0.34 -0.33 -17.73
CA GLU A 120 1.79 -0.44 -17.53
C GLU A 120 2.22 -1.90 -17.36
N MET A 121 1.45 -2.73 -16.65
CA MET A 121 1.68 -4.17 -16.54
C MET A 121 1.64 -4.88 -17.90
N ASN A 122 0.79 -4.43 -18.81
CA ASN A 122 0.66 -4.99 -20.15
C ASN A 122 1.73 -4.48 -21.12
N ASN A 123 2.29 -3.29 -20.88
CA ASN A 123 3.32 -2.70 -21.71
C ASN A 123 4.28 -1.85 -20.86
N LEU A 124 5.29 -2.51 -20.29
CA LEU A 124 6.27 -1.87 -19.40
C LEU A 124 7.07 -0.78 -20.11
N SER A 125 7.00 0.42 -19.56
CA SER A 125 7.87 1.54 -19.87
C SER A 125 9.25 1.33 -19.25
N ASP A 126 10.25 2.01 -19.81
CA ASP A 126 11.64 1.98 -19.30
C ASP A 126 11.98 3.25 -18.50
N ILE A 127 10.97 3.90 -17.94
CA ILE A 127 11.08 5.14 -17.17
C ILE A 127 10.42 4.92 -15.82
N SER A 128 11.09 5.35 -14.74
CA SER A 128 10.48 5.48 -13.42
C SER A 128 10.94 6.77 -12.76
N THR A 129 10.25 7.18 -11.71
CA THR A 129 10.54 8.41 -10.96
C THR A 129 11.88 8.36 -10.22
N GLU A 130 12.27 7.20 -9.67
CA GLU A 130 13.42 7.11 -8.77
C GLU A 130 14.34 5.91 -8.99
N ALA A 131 13.97 4.94 -9.86
CA ALA A 131 14.75 3.73 -10.08
C ALA A 131 15.43 3.66 -11.46
N PRO A 132 16.74 3.38 -11.53
CA PRO A 132 17.38 2.98 -12.77
C PRO A 132 16.86 1.59 -13.20
N LYS A 133 16.77 1.34 -14.52
CA LYS A 133 16.31 0.06 -15.09
C LYS A 133 14.86 -0.30 -14.71
N ALA A 134 13.97 0.69 -14.79
CA ALA A 134 12.54 0.53 -14.51
C ALA A 134 11.93 -0.69 -15.22
N LYS A 135 12.24 -0.90 -16.50
CA LYS A 135 11.69 -2.04 -17.25
C LYS A 135 12.10 -3.40 -16.67
N TYR A 136 13.36 -3.53 -16.24
CA TYR A 136 13.86 -4.76 -15.62
C TYR A 136 13.17 -5.06 -14.30
N LEU A 137 12.99 -4.04 -13.45
CA LEU A 137 12.27 -4.18 -12.18
C LEU A 137 10.82 -4.57 -12.43
N GLY A 138 10.13 -3.91 -13.37
CA GLY A 138 8.77 -4.25 -13.76
C GLY A 138 8.65 -5.70 -14.24
N MET A 139 9.58 -6.17 -15.07
CA MET A 139 9.60 -7.57 -15.54
C MET A 139 9.74 -8.57 -14.39
N ARG A 140 10.57 -8.25 -13.39
CA ARG A 140 10.73 -9.09 -12.20
C ARG A 140 9.42 -9.16 -11.41
N GLU A 141 8.78 -8.03 -11.17
CA GLU A 141 7.49 -8.00 -10.46
C GLU A 141 6.40 -8.76 -11.23
N LEU A 142 6.29 -8.57 -12.55
CA LEU A 142 5.35 -9.35 -13.37
C LEU A 142 5.62 -10.86 -13.32
N THR A 143 6.89 -11.27 -13.20
CA THR A 143 7.27 -12.68 -13.05
C THR A 143 6.77 -13.23 -11.71
N ASN A 144 6.94 -12.46 -10.62
CA ASN A 144 6.42 -12.82 -9.30
C ASN A 144 4.89 -12.94 -9.31
N LEU A 145 4.19 -12.00 -9.97
CA LEU A 145 2.73 -12.05 -10.08
C LEU A 145 2.24 -13.28 -10.85
N LYS A 146 2.92 -13.65 -11.94
CA LYS A 146 2.62 -14.88 -12.68
C LYS A 146 2.85 -16.13 -11.83
N ALA A 147 3.93 -16.16 -11.06
CA ALA A 147 4.19 -17.27 -10.14
C ALA A 147 3.13 -17.36 -9.04
N PHE A 148 2.70 -16.21 -8.51
CA PHE A 148 1.62 -16.16 -7.52
C PHE A 148 0.28 -16.65 -8.09
N ARG A 149 -0.10 -16.27 -9.31
CA ARG A 149 -1.31 -16.80 -9.95
C ARG A 149 -1.28 -18.32 -10.10
N LYS A 150 -0.14 -18.87 -10.53
CA LYS A 150 0.03 -20.33 -10.59
C LYS A 150 -0.14 -20.97 -9.22
N LEU A 151 0.39 -20.35 -8.17
CA LEU A 151 0.21 -20.83 -6.80
C LEU A 151 -1.28 -20.82 -6.38
N GLN A 152 -2.07 -19.84 -6.84
CA GLN A 152 -3.52 -19.79 -6.58
C GLN A 152 -4.31 -20.92 -7.24
N GLU A 153 -3.76 -21.56 -8.29
CA GLU A 153 -4.37 -22.70 -8.97
C GLU A 153 -4.17 -24.03 -8.22
N GLU A 154 -3.27 -24.06 -7.23
CA GLU A 154 -2.99 -25.28 -6.46
C GLU A 154 -4.19 -25.67 -5.56
N PRO A 155 -4.59 -26.96 -5.51
CA PRO A 155 -5.76 -27.40 -4.74
C PRO A 155 -5.70 -27.09 -3.24
N ASN A 156 -4.49 -27.01 -2.69
CA ASN A 156 -4.22 -26.70 -1.28
C ASN A 156 -3.84 -25.24 -1.05
N PHE A 157 -4.06 -24.34 -2.01
CA PHE A 157 -3.66 -22.93 -1.90
C PHE A 157 -4.12 -22.26 -0.59
N MET A 158 -5.40 -22.44 -0.23
CA MET A 158 -5.96 -21.85 0.99
C MET A 158 -5.31 -22.39 2.27
N GLU A 159 -4.97 -23.69 2.28
CA GLU A 159 -4.25 -24.31 3.39
C GLU A 159 -2.83 -23.75 3.49
N LEU A 160 -2.12 -23.64 2.37
CA LEU A 160 -0.79 -23.04 2.30
C LEU A 160 -0.80 -21.58 2.78
N CYS A 161 -1.82 -20.80 2.41
CA CYS A 161 -2.00 -19.44 2.90
C CYS A 161 -2.20 -19.39 4.42
N SER A 162 -2.99 -20.31 4.99
CA SER A 162 -3.22 -20.39 6.44
C SER A 162 -1.93 -20.71 7.19
N ILE A 163 -1.19 -21.73 6.73
CA ILE A 163 0.09 -22.15 7.31
C ILE A 163 1.11 -21.01 7.23
N SER A 164 1.18 -20.34 6.08
CA SER A 164 2.06 -19.19 5.88
C SER A 164 1.74 -18.08 6.88
N LYS A 165 0.46 -17.70 7.01
CA LYS A 165 0.02 -16.67 7.98
C LYS A 165 0.43 -17.01 9.42
N GLU A 166 0.27 -18.26 9.84
CA GLU A 166 0.67 -18.72 11.18
C GLU A 166 2.18 -18.75 11.40
N THR A 167 2.96 -18.86 10.32
CA THR A 167 4.43 -18.88 10.37
C THR A 167 5.01 -17.47 10.43
N TRP A 168 4.42 -16.51 9.70
CA TRP A 168 4.90 -15.13 9.62
C TRP A 168 4.42 -14.22 10.75
N LEU A 169 3.35 -14.58 11.46
CA LEU A 169 2.80 -13.80 12.59
C LEU A 169 3.27 -14.32 13.97
N LYS A 170 4.28 -15.19 14.02
CA LYS A 170 4.94 -15.66 15.25
C LYS A 170 6.19 -14.84 15.53
#